data_AF-A0A645DHG2-F1
#
_entry.id   AF-A0A645DHG2-F1
#
_cell.length_a   1.000
_cell.length_b   1.000
_cell.length_c   1.000
_cell.angle_alpha   90.00
_cell.angle_beta   90.00
_cell.angle_gamma   90.00
#
_symmetry.space_group_name_H-M   'P 1'
#
loop_
_entity.id
_entity.type
_entity.pdbx_description
1 polymer ?
#
loop_
_entity_poly.entity_id
_entity_poly.type
_entity_poly.pdbx_seq_one_letter_code
_entity_poly.pdbx_strand_id
1 'polypeptide(L)'
;MPFPISWADEERDTTAWLGNELQNEAFNKLYSVEKLLHKLKNTQLTSDFRKLQESDHFYYMCTKFFSDGVVHGYFNPYETPYEAFINYMNILSDFLIRVDRINSSKKKQD
;
A
#
# COMPACT_ATOMS: atom_id res chain seq x y z
N MET A 1 -12.11 -22.62 6.86
CA MET A 1 -10.79 -22.26 6.28
C MET A 1 -10.03 -21.43 7.30
N PRO A 2 -8.85 -21.86 7.78
CA PRO A 2 -8.14 -21.18 8.87
C PRO A 2 -7.09 -20.14 8.43
N PHE A 3 -6.79 -19.99 7.14
CA PHE A 3 -5.79 -19.05 6.62
C PHE A 3 -6.31 -18.21 5.45
N PRO A 4 -5.78 -16.99 5.22
CA PRO A 4 -6.10 -16.18 4.06
C PRO A 4 -5.75 -16.89 2.75
N ILE A 5 -6.64 -16.82 1.78
CA ILE A 5 -6.46 -17.38 0.43
C ILE A 5 -6.81 -16.33 -0.61
N SER A 6 -6.29 -16.49 -1.82
CA SER A 6 -6.67 -15.66 -2.95
C SER A 6 -6.92 -16.49 -4.20
N TRP A 7 -7.51 -15.84 -5.22
CA TRP A 7 -7.66 -16.42 -6.55
C TRP A 7 -6.45 -16.12 -7.45
N ALA A 8 -5.44 -15.39 -6.95
CA ALA A 8 -4.20 -15.14 -7.67
C ALA A 8 -3.24 -16.33 -7.55
N ASP A 9 -2.44 -16.49 -8.61
CA ASP A 9 -1.35 -17.46 -8.75
C ASP A 9 -1.75 -18.93 -8.47
N GLU A 10 -0.80 -19.84 -8.64
CA GLU A 10 -1.01 -21.27 -8.38
C GLU A 10 -1.10 -21.57 -6.88
N GLU A 11 -0.39 -20.79 -6.06
CA GLU A 11 -0.25 -21.00 -4.60
C GLU A 11 -1.54 -20.63 -3.84
N ARG A 12 -2.48 -19.89 -4.46
CA ARG A 12 -3.79 -19.51 -3.90
C ARG A 12 -3.71 -18.83 -2.53
N ASP A 13 -2.65 -18.09 -2.27
CA ASP A 13 -2.39 -17.41 -1.00
C ASP A 13 -2.29 -15.88 -1.19
N THR A 14 -1.81 -15.16 -0.17
CA THR A 14 -1.71 -13.69 -0.18
C THR A 14 -0.35 -13.16 -0.67
N THR A 15 0.55 -14.04 -1.10
CA THR A 15 1.93 -13.66 -1.42
C THR A 15 2.05 -12.79 -2.67
N ALA A 16 1.01 -12.74 -3.53
CA ALA A 16 0.92 -11.77 -4.62
C ALA A 16 0.91 -10.30 -4.13
N TRP A 17 0.52 -10.05 -2.87
CA TRP A 17 0.48 -8.70 -2.27
C TRP A 17 1.35 -8.54 -1.02
N LEU A 18 1.71 -9.63 -0.33
CA LEU A 18 2.49 -9.62 0.92
C LEU A 18 3.58 -10.70 0.93
N GLY A 19 4.17 -10.99 -0.23
CA GLY A 19 5.15 -12.07 -0.42
C GLY A 19 6.61 -11.64 -0.34
N ASN A 20 6.93 -10.34 -0.40
CA ASN A 20 8.31 -9.85 -0.35
C ASN A 20 8.50 -8.67 0.62
N GLU A 21 9.75 -8.25 0.81
CA GLU A 21 10.10 -7.17 1.76
C GLU A 21 9.53 -5.82 1.36
N LEU A 22 9.53 -5.47 0.06
CA LEU A 22 8.99 -4.21 -0.45
C LEU A 22 7.50 -4.05 -0.13
N GLN A 23 6.74 -5.10 -0.41
CA GLN A 23 5.31 -5.21 -0.12
C GLN A 23 5.02 -5.07 1.37
N ASN A 24 5.75 -5.82 2.19
CA ASN A 24 5.57 -5.80 3.64
C ASN A 24 5.95 -4.44 4.24
N GLU A 25 7.02 -3.79 3.76
CA GLU A 25 7.42 -2.46 4.20
C GLU A 25 6.35 -1.42 3.86
N ALA A 26 5.92 -1.36 2.59
CA ALA A 26 4.88 -0.45 2.12
C ALA A 26 3.58 -0.62 2.91
N PHE A 27 3.15 -1.87 3.11
CA PHE A 27 1.94 -2.21 3.85
C PHE A 27 2.03 -1.75 5.31
N ASN A 28 3.08 -2.15 6.01
CA ASN A 28 3.26 -1.79 7.42
C ASN A 28 3.37 -0.27 7.60
N LYS A 29 4.04 0.42 6.67
CA LYS A 29 4.16 1.88 6.70
C LYS A 29 2.80 2.56 6.54
N LEU A 30 1.98 2.12 5.60
CA LEU A 30 0.63 2.65 5.39
C LEU A 30 -0.22 2.49 6.67
N TYR A 31 -0.31 1.27 7.20
CA TYR A 31 -1.18 0.99 8.34
C TYR A 31 -0.69 1.60 9.67
N SER A 32 0.57 2.04 9.75
CA SER A 32 1.11 2.72 10.94
C SER A 32 0.32 3.98 11.35
N VAL A 33 -0.39 4.63 10.42
CA VAL A 33 -1.16 5.86 10.69
C VAL A 33 -2.67 5.66 10.85
N GLU A 34 -3.20 4.45 10.67
CA GLU A 34 -4.64 4.17 10.70
C GLU A 34 -5.29 4.69 12.00
N LYS A 35 -4.73 4.33 13.15
CA LYS A 35 -5.23 4.78 14.47
C LYS A 35 -5.24 6.30 14.61
N LEU A 36 -4.27 6.99 14.00
CA LEU A 36 -4.20 8.44 14.03
C LEU A 36 -5.31 9.05 13.15
N LEU A 37 -5.51 8.53 11.94
CA LEU A 37 -6.57 8.99 11.03
C LEU A 37 -7.96 8.88 11.67
N HIS A 38 -8.24 7.77 12.37
CA HIS A 38 -9.51 7.60 13.12
C HIS A 38 -9.73 8.68 14.18
N LYS A 39 -8.67 9.16 14.84
CA LYS A 39 -8.74 10.25 15.84
C LYS A 39 -8.88 11.62 15.18
N LEU A 40 -8.25 11.83 14.03
CA LEU A 40 -8.32 13.10 13.31
C LEU A 40 -9.72 13.34 12.72
N LYS A 41 -10.43 12.29 12.30
CA LYS A 41 -11.75 12.36 11.64
C LYS A 41 -11.77 13.30 10.42
N ASN A 42 -10.63 13.43 9.75
CA ASN A 42 -10.51 14.24 8.54
C ASN A 42 -10.95 13.41 7.32
N THR A 43 -12.02 13.85 6.65
CA THR A 43 -12.65 13.13 5.53
C THR A 43 -11.72 13.02 4.31
N GLN A 44 -10.95 14.07 4.03
CA GLN A 44 -9.99 14.08 2.91
C GLN A 44 -8.87 13.08 3.14
N LEU A 45 -8.22 13.12 4.31
CA LEU A 45 -7.14 12.18 4.64
C LEU A 45 -7.65 10.72 4.70
N THR A 46 -8.89 10.52 5.15
CA THR A 46 -9.51 9.19 5.12
C THR A 46 -9.77 8.70 3.70
N SER A 47 -10.20 9.59 2.81
CA SER A 47 -10.39 9.28 1.39
C SER A 47 -9.07 8.94 0.71
N ASP A 48 -8.01 9.69 0.98
CA ASP A 48 -6.68 9.44 0.42
C ASP A 48 -6.07 8.13 0.96
N PHE A 49 -6.22 7.86 2.26
CA PHE A 49 -5.79 6.61 2.88
C PHE A 49 -6.43 5.39 2.20
N ARG A 50 -7.73 5.44 1.91
CA ARG A 50 -8.45 4.35 1.22
C ARG A 50 -7.92 4.09 -0.18
N LYS A 51 -7.55 5.13 -0.93
CA LYS A 51 -6.94 4.97 -2.25
C LYS A 51 -5.57 4.30 -2.14
N LEU A 52 -4.77 4.69 -1.15
CA LEU A 52 -3.46 4.07 -0.89
C LEU A 52 -3.56 2.59 -0.45
N GLN A 53 -4.74 2.11 -0.05
CA GLN A 53 -5.02 0.71 0.28
C GLN A 53 -5.39 -0.14 -0.95
N GLU A 54 -5.51 0.45 -2.15
CA GLU A 54 -5.80 -0.32 -3.36
C GLU A 54 -4.75 -1.41 -3.56
N SER A 55 -5.22 -2.65 -3.75
CA SER A 55 -4.36 -3.84 -3.79
C SER A 55 -3.33 -3.79 -4.91
N ASP A 56 -3.67 -3.13 -6.02
CA ASP A 56 -2.83 -3.03 -7.20
C ASP A 56 -1.47 -2.41 -6.88
N HIS A 57 -1.40 -1.47 -5.93
CA HIS A 57 -0.14 -0.90 -5.49
C HIS A 57 0.84 -1.97 -4.99
N PHE A 58 0.37 -2.89 -4.14
CA PHE A 58 1.19 -3.98 -3.61
C PHE A 58 1.46 -5.06 -4.67
N TYR A 59 0.51 -5.28 -5.56
CA TYR A 59 0.66 -6.21 -6.68
C TYR A 59 1.77 -5.77 -7.66
N TYR A 60 1.84 -4.47 -7.97
CA TYR A 60 2.87 -3.93 -8.89
C TYR A 60 4.30 -4.01 -8.36
N MET A 61 4.47 -4.11 -7.03
CA MET A 61 5.76 -4.32 -6.38
C MET A 61 6.03 -5.81 -6.04
N CYS A 62 5.22 -6.73 -6.58
CA CYS A 62 5.48 -8.17 -6.47
C CYS A 62 6.71 -8.56 -7.29
N THR A 63 7.55 -9.44 -6.73
CA THR A 63 8.77 -9.95 -7.37
C THR A 63 8.63 -11.41 -7.80
N LYS A 64 7.45 -12.02 -7.63
CA LYS A 64 7.19 -13.38 -8.12
C LYS A 64 7.09 -13.32 -9.64
N PHE A 65 7.96 -14.10 -10.30
CA PHE A 65 8.01 -14.20 -11.76
C PHE A 65 7.25 -15.41 -12.32
N PHE A 66 6.54 -16.17 -11.47
CA PHE A 66 6.02 -17.49 -11.83
C PHE A 66 4.49 -17.54 -11.80
N SER A 67 3.89 -17.15 -12.93
CA SER A 67 2.97 -18.03 -13.68
C SER A 67 2.47 -17.37 -14.96
N ASP A 68 2.60 -16.04 -15.09
CA ASP A 68 2.16 -15.33 -16.29
C ASP A 68 2.89 -13.97 -16.42
N GLY A 69 4.22 -14.01 -16.62
CA GLY A 69 5.06 -12.79 -16.78
C GLY A 69 4.56 -11.82 -17.86
N VAL A 70 3.66 -12.28 -18.74
CA VAL A 70 2.95 -11.48 -19.74
C VAL A 70 1.79 -10.67 -19.13
N VAL A 71 1.04 -11.21 -18.16
CA VAL A 71 -0.13 -10.54 -17.54
C VAL A 71 0.31 -9.51 -16.50
N HIS A 72 1.36 -9.81 -15.72
CA HIS A 72 1.92 -8.85 -14.77
C HIS A 72 2.51 -7.61 -15.47
N GLY A 73 3.06 -7.75 -16.68
CA GLY A 73 3.52 -6.61 -17.48
C GLY A 73 2.38 -5.88 -18.22
N TYR A 74 1.28 -6.57 -18.54
CA TYR A 74 0.20 -5.99 -19.36
C TYR A 74 -0.56 -4.85 -18.67
N PHE A 75 -0.64 -4.88 -17.34
CA PHE A 75 -1.39 -3.92 -16.53
C PHE A 75 -0.52 -3.15 -15.52
N ASN A 76 0.79 -3.41 -15.44
CA ASN A 76 1.69 -2.69 -14.56
C ASN A 76 2.25 -1.44 -15.28
N PRO A 77 2.00 -0.22 -14.77
CA PRO A 77 2.52 0.99 -15.39
C PRO A 77 4.02 1.21 -15.14
N TYR A 78 4.68 0.34 -14.35
CA TYR A 78 6.08 0.45 -13.98
C TYR A 78 6.93 -0.61 -14.70
N GLU A 79 8.18 -0.27 -15.04
CA GLU A 79 9.09 -1.21 -15.71
C GLU A 79 9.62 -2.26 -14.72
N THR A 80 9.67 -1.93 -13.43
CA THR A 80 10.15 -2.85 -12.38
C THR A 80 9.34 -2.74 -11.08
N PRO A 81 9.31 -3.81 -10.26
CA PRO A 81 8.75 -3.77 -8.91
C PRO A 81 9.38 -2.69 -8.01
N TYR A 82 10.66 -2.38 -8.24
CA TYR A 82 11.38 -1.33 -7.51
C TYR A 82 10.88 0.07 -7.87
N GLU A 83 10.60 0.35 -9.14
CA GLU A 83 10.00 1.62 -9.55
C GLU A 83 8.61 1.81 -8.95
N ALA A 84 7.78 0.76 -8.99
CA ALA A 84 6.46 0.75 -8.35
C ALA A 84 6.58 1.09 -6.85
N PHE A 85 7.50 0.42 -6.15
CA PHE A 85 7.77 0.65 -4.74
C PHE A 85 8.25 2.09 -4.46
N ILE A 86 9.25 2.58 -5.20
CA ILE A 86 9.79 3.94 -5.02
C ILE A 86 8.70 4.98 -5.23
N ASN A 87 7.90 4.85 -6.29
CA ASN A 87 6.81 5.77 -6.55
C ASN A 87 5.75 5.73 -5.42
N TYR A 88 5.34 4.54 -5.01
CA TYR A 88 4.39 4.37 -3.90
C TYR A 88 4.92 4.98 -2.60
N MET A 89 6.19 4.73 -2.25
CA MET A 89 6.79 5.25 -1.01
C MET A 89 6.97 6.77 -1.03
N ASN A 90 7.23 7.37 -2.19
CA ASN A 90 7.26 8.83 -2.34
C ASN A 90 5.87 9.44 -2.08
N ILE A 91 4.82 8.87 -2.67
CA ILE A 91 3.43 9.32 -2.46
C ILE A 91 3.01 9.12 -1.00
N LEU A 92 3.33 7.95 -0.43
CA LEU A 92 3.03 7.64 0.97
C LEU A 92 3.76 8.61 1.91
N SER A 93 5.01 8.96 1.63
CA SER A 93 5.78 9.94 2.41
C SER A 93 5.10 11.32 2.42
N ASP A 94 4.65 11.82 1.26
CA ASP A 94 3.86 13.07 1.21
C ASP A 94 2.58 12.97 2.03
N PHE A 95 1.84 11.87 1.88
CA PHE A 95 0.62 11.62 2.66
C PHE A 95 0.91 11.68 4.17
N LEU A 96 1.97 11.02 4.63
CA LEU A 96 2.36 11.03 6.05
C LEU A 96 2.71 12.45 6.55
N ILE A 97 3.39 13.26 5.74
CA ILE A 97 3.65 14.68 6.07
C ILE A 97 2.34 15.45 6.21
N ARG A 98 1.35 15.23 5.32
CA ARG A 98 0.03 15.87 5.41
C ARG A 98 -0.71 15.43 6.67
N VAL A 99 -0.65 14.15 7.04
CA VAL A 99 -1.24 13.63 8.28
C VAL A 99 -0.63 14.30 9.51
N ASP A 100 0.71 14.40 9.58
CA ASP A 100 1.40 15.01 10.72
C ASP A 100 1.10 16.51 10.86
N ARG A 101 1.02 17.23 9.73
CA ARG A 101 0.64 18.64 9.70
C ARG A 101 -0.73 18.87 10.34
N ILE A 102 -1.74 18.08 9.95
CA ILE A 102 -3.10 18.19 10.50
C ILE A 102 -3.14 17.80 11.98
N ASN A 103 -2.41 16.75 12.37
CA ASN A 103 -2.28 16.34 13.77
C ASN A 103 -1.65 17.44 14.64
N SER A 104 -0.57 18.06 14.17
CA SER A 104 0.11 19.16 14.85
C SER A 104 -0.77 20.42 14.98
N SER A 105 -1.58 20.72 13.96
CA SER A 105 -2.56 21.82 14.03
C SER A 105 -3.66 21.57 15.08
N LYS A 106 -4.15 20.33 15.20
CA LYS A 106 -5.19 19.97 16.17
C LYS A 106 -4.68 20.08 17.61
N LYS A 107 -3.46 19.60 17.88
CA LYS A 107 -2.81 19.72 19.20
C LYS A 107 -2.58 21.16 19.68
N LYS A 108 -2.54 22.15 18.77
CA LYS A 108 -2.41 23.58 19.14
C LYS A 108 -3.76 24.24 19.48
N GLN A 109 -4.88 23.57 19.16
CA GLN A 109 -6.23 24.06 19.40
C GLN A 109 -6.85 23.47 20.67
N ASP A 110 -6.30 22.35 21.15
CA ASP A 110 -6.60 21.74 22.45
C ASP A 110 -5.77 22.38 23.58
#